data_AF-A0A7S2NLC2-F1
#
_entry.id   AF-A0A7S2NLC2-F1
#
_cell.length_a   1.000
_cell.length_b   1.000
_cell.length_c   1.000
_cell.angle_alpha   90.00
_cell.angle_beta   90.00
_cell.angle_gamma   90.00
#
_symmetry.space_group_name_H-M   'P 1'
#
loop_
_entity.id
_entity.type
_entity.pdbx_description
1 polymer ?
#
loop_
_entity_poly.entity_id
_entity_poly.type
_entity_poly.pdbx_seq_one_letter_code
_entity_poly.pdbx_strand_id
1 'polypeptide(L)'
;MGTVWYGLIASILCSRYVGSPHRRSVQSRLARLFDSQASARAAASIAGLVGECSAAAAMHQAGHRFRSVRLSDISFEDLADNTPNPALFELTEPTKLQSCDAFISHSWHDDPHAKWDALQTWRAQFILKHGREPSVWFDKCCIDQRNIDADLRCLPIFLSGCQALVVLCGDTYLTRLWCIVEIFAFVHMRRDIEDIQFTFLQQHQDLEVCSKVSHAPADVDSFDANRCVCSNEADKERMLNIIRAAYGDLDGFNVAMLGILKCAATGVGFSEQSDMSSALGSDSDPHNPSADEPNRDDSDDDLDNA
;
A
#
# COMPACT_ATOMS: atom_id res chain seq x y z
N MET A 1 18.43 -24.57 -9.98
CA MET A 1 17.74 -24.31 -8.69
C MET A 1 18.60 -24.59 -7.45
N GLY A 2 19.70 -25.36 -7.55
CA GLY A 2 20.52 -25.74 -6.41
C GLY A 2 21.67 -24.80 -6.00
N THR A 3 21.69 -23.52 -6.38
CA THR A 3 22.77 -22.57 -5.96
C THR A 3 22.26 -21.47 -5.03
N VAL A 4 20.99 -21.09 -5.15
CA VAL A 4 20.35 -20.06 -4.31
C VAL A 4 20.09 -20.60 -2.89
N TRP A 5 19.72 -21.88 -2.77
CA TRP A 5 19.46 -22.53 -1.48
C TRP A 5 20.72 -22.70 -0.61
N TYR A 6 21.87 -23.01 -1.21
CA TYR A 6 23.14 -23.12 -0.46
C TYR A 6 23.60 -21.76 0.07
N GLY A 7 23.33 -20.66 -0.64
CA GLY A 7 23.63 -19.31 -0.17
C GLY A 7 22.77 -18.89 1.04
N LEU A 8 21.50 -19.28 1.06
CA LEU A 8 20.57 -18.97 2.16
C LEU A 8 20.91 -19.78 3.42
N ILE A 9 21.16 -21.09 3.26
CA ILE A 9 21.55 -21.99 4.36
C ILE A 9 22.91 -21.59 4.94
N ALA A 10 23.90 -21.27 4.09
CA ALA A 10 25.20 -20.79 4.54
C ALA A 10 25.11 -19.46 5.30
N SER A 11 24.22 -18.54 4.89
CA SER A 11 24.02 -17.27 5.58
C SER A 11 23.33 -17.42 6.95
N ILE A 12 22.36 -18.34 7.06
CA ILE A 12 21.69 -18.68 8.33
C ILE A 12 22.67 -19.37 9.28
N LEU A 13 23.50 -20.31 8.79
CA LEU A 13 24.52 -21.00 9.59
C LEU A 13 25.64 -20.04 10.04
N CYS A 14 26.09 -19.13 9.19
CA CYS A 14 27.06 -18.09 9.56
C CYS A 14 26.51 -17.10 10.61
N SER A 15 25.19 -16.83 10.62
CA SER A 15 24.58 -15.93 11.61
C SER A 15 24.60 -16.46 13.04
N ARG A 16 24.84 -17.78 13.23
CA ARG A 16 24.96 -18.44 14.54
C ARG A 16 26.38 -18.42 15.11
N TYR A 17 27.42 -18.17 14.31
CA TYR A 17 28.83 -18.32 14.72
C TYR A 17 29.70 -17.07 14.55
N VAL A 18 29.17 -15.96 14.01
CA VAL A 18 29.95 -14.74 13.77
C VAL A 18 29.50 -13.61 14.70
N GLY A 19 30.46 -12.90 15.32
CA GLY A 19 30.24 -11.84 16.31
C GLY A 19 29.24 -10.74 15.88
N SER A 20 28.69 -10.05 16.89
CA SER A 20 27.55 -9.12 16.82
C SER A 20 27.56 -8.06 15.69
N PRO A 21 28.69 -7.52 15.20
CA PRO A 21 28.66 -6.50 14.14
C PRO A 21 28.33 -7.09 12.76
N HIS A 22 28.79 -8.30 12.46
CA HIS A 22 28.60 -8.93 11.16
C HIS A 22 27.22 -9.59 11.01
N ARG A 23 26.63 -10.06 12.12
CA ARG A 23 25.24 -10.55 12.13
C ARG A 23 24.25 -9.46 11.72
N ARG A 24 24.43 -8.21 12.21
CA ARG A 24 23.59 -7.06 11.81
C ARG A 24 23.75 -6.71 10.34
N SER A 25 24.96 -6.83 9.79
CA SER A 25 25.21 -6.59 8.36
C SER A 25 24.56 -7.66 7.47
N VAL A 26 24.64 -8.95 7.85
CA VAL A 26 23.98 -10.04 7.12
C VAL A 26 22.46 -9.95 7.25
N GLN A 27 21.94 -9.67 8.45
CA GLN A 27 20.51 -9.46 8.68
C GLN A 27 19.97 -8.25 7.93
N SER A 28 20.68 -7.12 7.89
CA SER A 28 20.26 -5.95 7.11
C SER A 28 20.30 -6.19 5.60
N ARG A 29 21.26 -6.98 5.10
CA ARG A 29 21.30 -7.37 3.68
C ARG A 29 20.17 -8.34 3.31
N LEU A 30 19.89 -9.33 4.18
CA LEU A 30 18.76 -10.23 4.00
C LEU A 30 17.44 -9.47 4.08
N ALA A 31 17.28 -8.58 5.06
CA ALA A 31 16.12 -7.70 5.18
C ALA A 31 15.91 -6.89 3.90
N ARG A 32 16.94 -6.22 3.36
CA ARG A 32 16.86 -5.49 2.08
C ARG A 32 16.51 -6.37 0.88
N LEU A 33 16.98 -7.62 0.84
CA LEU A 33 16.64 -8.55 -0.23
C LEU A 33 15.18 -9.01 -0.13
N PHE A 34 14.71 -9.35 1.06
CA PHE A 34 13.30 -9.67 1.30
C PHE A 34 12.39 -8.45 1.06
N ASP A 35 12.86 -7.26 1.40
CA ASP A 35 12.19 -5.97 1.16
C ASP A 35 12.02 -5.72 -0.34
N SER A 36 13.09 -5.89 -1.12
CA SER A 36 13.01 -5.78 -2.59
C SER A 36 12.04 -6.77 -3.24
N GLN A 37 11.87 -7.97 -2.64
CA GLN A 37 10.93 -8.98 -3.15
C GLN A 37 9.48 -8.71 -2.70
N ALA A 38 9.26 -8.23 -1.49
CA ALA A 38 7.94 -7.85 -0.98
C ALA A 38 7.40 -6.62 -1.72
N SER A 39 8.20 -5.56 -1.89
CA SER A 39 7.84 -4.39 -2.67
C SER A 39 7.61 -4.76 -4.14
N ALA A 40 8.42 -5.66 -4.73
CA ALA A 40 8.21 -6.13 -6.10
C ALA A 40 6.91 -6.92 -6.26
N ARG A 41 6.48 -7.70 -5.26
CA ARG A 41 5.20 -8.42 -5.29
C ARG A 41 4.01 -7.48 -5.13
N ALA A 42 4.05 -6.54 -4.19
CA ALA A 42 3.01 -5.53 -4.04
C ALA A 42 2.87 -4.67 -5.31
N ALA A 43 4.00 -4.23 -5.87
CA ALA A 43 4.03 -3.51 -7.14
C ALA A 43 3.55 -4.37 -8.31
N ALA A 44 3.87 -5.67 -8.38
CA ALA A 44 3.37 -6.57 -9.41
C ALA A 44 1.85 -6.75 -9.32
N SER A 45 1.32 -7.00 -8.12
CA SER A 45 -0.10 -7.20 -7.88
C SER A 45 -0.90 -5.98 -8.31
N ILE A 46 -0.44 -4.77 -7.97
CA ILE A 46 -1.14 -3.55 -8.32
C ILE A 46 -0.81 -3.06 -9.75
N ALA A 47 0.37 -3.33 -10.30
CA ALA A 47 0.64 -3.05 -11.72
C ALA A 47 -0.26 -3.88 -12.65
N GLY A 48 -0.59 -5.11 -12.26
CA GLY A 48 -1.59 -5.96 -12.92
C GLY A 48 -3.02 -5.40 -12.86
N LEU A 49 -3.29 -4.47 -11.94
CA LEU A 49 -4.60 -3.86 -11.69
C LEU A 49 -5.01 -2.89 -12.81
N VAL A 50 -4.03 -2.20 -13.41
CA VAL A 50 -4.23 -1.14 -14.42
C VAL A 50 -3.71 -1.58 -15.80
N GLY A 51 -3.43 -2.87 -15.99
CA GLY A 51 -3.12 -3.49 -17.28
C GLY A 51 -2.25 -4.73 -17.17
N GLU A 52 -2.05 -5.46 -18.27
CA GLU A 52 -1.15 -6.62 -18.35
C GLU A 52 0.34 -6.21 -18.35
N CYS A 53 0.77 -5.50 -17.31
CA CYS A 53 2.14 -5.01 -17.16
C CYS A 53 2.87 -5.84 -16.10
N SER A 54 4.05 -6.38 -16.45
CA SER A 54 4.90 -7.05 -15.45
C SER A 54 5.47 -6.03 -14.44
N ALA A 55 5.76 -6.48 -13.21
CA ALA A 55 6.39 -5.62 -12.19
C ALA A 55 7.67 -4.94 -12.69
N ALA A 56 8.51 -5.67 -13.45
CA ALA A 56 9.75 -5.11 -14.00
C ALA A 56 9.47 -4.00 -15.03
N ALA A 57 8.45 -4.17 -15.87
CA ALA A 57 8.04 -3.15 -16.82
C ALA A 57 7.44 -1.92 -16.10
N ALA A 58 6.63 -2.13 -15.05
CA ALA A 58 6.11 -1.04 -14.23
C ALA A 58 7.23 -0.27 -13.52
N MET A 59 8.23 -0.97 -12.95
CA MET A 59 9.40 -0.33 -12.33
C MET A 59 10.22 0.50 -13.33
N HIS A 60 10.45 -0.04 -14.53
CA HIS A 60 11.13 0.69 -15.60
C HIS A 60 10.36 1.93 -16.02
N GLN A 61 9.04 1.82 -16.22
CA GLN A 61 8.19 2.96 -16.55
C GLN A 61 8.19 4.02 -15.44
N ALA A 62 8.04 3.59 -14.18
CA ALA A 62 7.99 4.49 -13.04
C ALA A 62 9.24 5.36 -12.91
N GLY A 63 10.43 4.82 -13.21
CA GLY A 63 11.68 5.60 -13.17
C GLY A 63 11.70 6.83 -14.10
N HIS A 64 10.93 6.80 -15.19
CA HIS A 64 10.81 7.92 -16.14
C HIS A 64 9.57 8.79 -15.91
N ARG A 65 8.58 8.27 -15.18
CA ARG A 65 7.28 8.91 -14.98
C ARG A 65 7.10 9.48 -13.59
N PHE A 66 7.98 9.15 -12.65
CA PHE A 66 7.91 9.71 -11.30
C PHE A 66 8.25 11.19 -11.31
N ARG A 67 7.31 11.98 -10.79
CA ARG A 67 7.39 13.44 -10.75
C ARG A 67 6.95 13.93 -9.39
N SER A 68 7.32 15.15 -9.07
CA SER A 68 6.85 15.84 -7.86
C SER A 68 6.65 17.31 -8.13
N VAL A 69 5.91 17.97 -7.26
CA VAL A 69 5.67 19.41 -7.28
C VAL A 69 6.01 19.99 -5.91
N ARG A 70 6.49 21.23 -5.85
CA ARG A 70 6.61 21.95 -4.58
C ARG A 70 5.22 22.44 -4.16
N LEU A 71 4.86 22.28 -2.90
CA LEU A 71 3.54 22.77 -2.45
C LEU A 71 3.35 24.28 -2.62
N SER A 72 4.43 25.07 -2.60
CA SER A 72 4.40 26.51 -2.91
C SER A 72 3.93 26.83 -4.33
N ASP A 73 4.01 25.87 -5.24
CA ASP A 73 3.75 26.06 -6.67
C ASP A 73 2.28 25.71 -7.01
N ILE A 74 1.50 25.26 -6.03
CA ILE A 74 0.08 24.89 -6.15
C ILE A 74 -0.77 25.97 -5.48
N SER A 75 -1.84 26.41 -6.14
CA SER A 75 -2.81 27.35 -5.58
C SER A 75 -4.03 26.64 -4.96
N PHE A 76 -4.84 27.40 -4.23
CA PHE A 76 -6.12 26.89 -3.71
C PHE A 76 -7.04 26.49 -4.86
N GLU A 77 -7.07 27.30 -5.93
CA GLU A 77 -7.89 27.08 -7.12
C GLU A 77 -7.54 25.76 -7.81
N ASP A 78 -6.25 25.44 -7.91
CA ASP A 78 -5.79 24.16 -8.49
C ASP A 78 -6.26 22.94 -7.67
N LEU A 79 -6.31 23.09 -6.33
CA LEU A 79 -6.81 22.04 -5.44
C LEU A 79 -8.35 21.94 -5.50
N ALA A 80 -9.04 23.08 -5.56
CA ALA A 80 -10.49 23.16 -5.50
C ALA A 80 -11.17 22.71 -6.80
N ASP A 81 -10.51 22.90 -7.95
CA ASP A 81 -11.03 22.48 -9.24
C ASP A 81 -10.87 20.96 -9.43
N ASN A 82 -11.98 20.28 -9.73
CA ASN A 82 -12.04 18.85 -9.99
C ASN A 82 -12.07 18.53 -11.49
N THR A 83 -11.88 19.52 -12.36
CA THR A 83 -11.68 19.29 -13.78
C THR A 83 -10.21 18.93 -14.06
N PRO A 84 -9.95 17.88 -14.86
CA PRO A 84 -8.58 17.55 -15.29
C PRO A 84 -7.93 18.74 -16.00
N ASN A 85 -6.84 19.25 -15.44
CA ASN A 85 -6.09 20.37 -15.99
C ASN A 85 -4.65 19.95 -16.35
N PRO A 86 -4.35 19.69 -17.64
CA PRO A 86 -3.00 19.30 -18.07
C PRO A 86 -1.90 20.32 -17.74
N ALA A 87 -2.24 21.59 -17.51
CA ALA A 87 -1.27 22.62 -17.14
C ALA A 87 -0.66 22.36 -15.75
N LEU A 88 -1.39 21.70 -14.85
CA LEU A 88 -0.87 21.32 -13.52
C LEU A 88 0.30 20.34 -13.62
N PHE A 89 0.35 19.54 -14.69
CA PHE A 89 1.46 18.65 -14.96
C PHE A 89 2.75 19.41 -15.28
N GLU A 90 2.65 20.60 -15.88
CA GLU A 90 3.80 21.44 -16.22
C GLU A 90 4.46 22.07 -14.99
N LEU A 91 3.74 22.17 -13.86
CA LEU A 91 4.26 22.63 -12.57
C LEU A 91 5.16 21.59 -11.89
N THR A 92 5.10 20.33 -12.34
CA THR A 92 5.84 19.23 -11.75
C THR A 92 7.22 19.09 -12.39
N GLU A 93 8.18 18.49 -11.67
CA GLU A 93 9.52 18.19 -12.15
C GLU A 93 9.77 16.67 -12.11
N PRO A 94 10.58 16.08 -13.02
CA PRO A 94 11.03 14.70 -12.90
C PRO A 94 11.79 14.48 -11.60
N THR A 95 11.44 13.42 -10.87
CA THR A 95 11.94 13.19 -9.51
C THR A 95 12.50 11.77 -9.40
N LYS A 96 13.57 11.61 -8.61
CA LYS A 96 14.11 10.28 -8.33
C LYS A 96 13.21 9.60 -7.31
N LEU A 97 12.99 8.30 -7.46
CA LEU A 97 12.37 7.51 -6.39
C LEU A 97 13.17 7.71 -5.09
N GLN A 98 12.47 7.78 -3.96
CA GLN A 98 13.00 8.09 -2.62
C GLN A 98 13.38 9.56 -2.38
N SER A 99 13.30 10.46 -3.36
CA SER A 99 13.56 11.90 -3.14
C SER A 99 12.30 12.75 -2.99
N CYS A 100 11.11 12.15 -3.11
CA CYS A 100 9.85 12.81 -2.84
C CYS A 100 9.53 12.73 -1.34
N ASP A 101 9.12 13.84 -0.73
CA ASP A 101 8.89 13.92 0.72
C ASP A 101 7.60 13.24 1.13
N ALA A 102 6.55 13.40 0.34
CA ALA A 102 5.26 12.82 0.65
C ALA A 102 4.46 12.48 -0.61
N PHE A 103 3.66 11.44 -0.49
CA PHE A 103 2.52 11.21 -1.35
C PHE A 103 1.29 11.83 -0.68
N ILE A 104 0.57 12.71 -1.39
CA ILE A 104 -0.67 13.29 -0.89
C ILE A 104 -1.84 12.42 -1.36
N SER A 105 -2.46 11.72 -0.42
CA SER A 105 -3.68 10.94 -0.66
C SER A 105 -4.89 11.71 -0.18
N HIS A 106 -5.89 11.86 -1.05
CA HIS A 106 -7.09 12.64 -0.76
C HIS A 106 -8.28 12.17 -1.62
N SER A 107 -9.50 12.54 -1.23
CA SER A 107 -10.65 12.45 -2.13
C SER A 107 -10.86 13.77 -2.87
N TRP A 108 -11.13 13.67 -4.18
CA TRP A 108 -11.53 14.80 -5.01
C TRP A 108 -12.84 15.44 -4.53
N HIS A 109 -13.74 14.65 -3.91
CA HIS A 109 -15.07 15.08 -3.51
C HIS A 109 -15.15 15.66 -2.10
N ASP A 110 -14.07 15.58 -1.32
CA ASP A 110 -14.03 16.23 -0.01
C ASP A 110 -13.96 17.74 -0.14
N ASP A 111 -14.38 18.45 0.91
CA ASP A 111 -14.42 19.91 0.96
C ASP A 111 -13.06 20.53 0.60
N PRO A 112 -12.99 21.41 -0.41
CA PRO A 112 -11.73 21.95 -0.89
C PRO A 112 -11.06 22.89 0.12
N HIS A 113 -11.83 23.63 0.94
CA HIS A 113 -11.27 24.52 1.95
C HIS A 113 -10.62 23.72 3.09
N ALA A 114 -11.31 22.71 3.61
CA ALA A 114 -10.77 21.85 4.65
C ALA A 114 -9.51 21.11 4.19
N LYS A 115 -9.49 20.60 2.94
CA LYS A 115 -8.29 20.00 2.33
C LYS A 115 -7.14 21.00 2.25
N TRP A 116 -7.40 22.22 1.78
CA TRP A 116 -6.38 23.25 1.65
C TRP A 116 -5.81 23.66 3.01
N ASP A 117 -6.65 23.91 4.01
CA ASP A 117 -6.23 24.27 5.36
C ASP A 117 -5.36 23.17 6.00
N ALA A 118 -5.77 21.91 5.83
CA ALA A 118 -5.01 20.75 6.27
C ALA A 118 -3.65 20.65 5.57
N LEU A 119 -3.63 20.79 4.24
CA LEU A 119 -2.40 20.73 3.43
C LEU A 119 -1.43 21.86 3.80
N GLN A 120 -1.93 23.08 3.99
CA GLN A 120 -1.10 24.23 4.39
C GLN A 120 -0.60 24.10 5.83
N THR A 121 -1.39 23.51 6.73
CA THR A 121 -0.93 23.18 8.09
C THR A 121 0.22 22.17 8.05
N TRP A 122 0.06 21.08 7.30
CA TRP A 122 1.13 20.10 7.10
C TRP A 122 2.38 20.73 6.50
N ARG A 123 2.22 21.54 5.44
CA ARG A 123 3.30 22.28 4.78
C ARG A 123 4.06 23.17 5.77
N ALA A 124 3.36 23.93 6.60
CA ALA A 124 3.98 24.80 7.60
C ALA A 124 4.79 24.00 8.63
N GLN A 125 4.26 22.87 9.11
CA GLN A 125 4.98 21.96 10.01
C GLN A 125 6.22 21.35 9.35
N PHE A 126 6.12 20.95 8.08
CA PHE A 126 7.25 20.45 7.31
C PHE A 126 8.35 21.52 7.19
N ILE A 127 8.00 22.74 6.80
CA ILE A 127 8.96 23.86 6.68
C ILE A 127 9.62 24.14 8.02
N LEU A 128 8.87 24.15 9.12
CA LEU A 128 9.41 24.35 10.46
C LEU A 128 10.44 23.27 10.83
N LYS A 129 10.16 22.01 10.48
CA LYS A 129 11.00 20.85 10.80
C LYS A 129 12.23 20.73 9.89
N HIS A 130 12.09 21.05 8.61
CA HIS A 130 13.10 20.75 7.58
C HIS A 130 13.77 21.99 6.99
N GLY A 131 13.26 23.20 7.25
CA GLY A 131 13.84 24.46 6.77
C GLY A 131 13.70 24.69 5.26
N ARG A 132 12.85 23.92 4.56
CA ARG A 132 12.61 24.02 3.12
C ARG A 132 11.18 23.65 2.75
N GLU A 133 10.79 24.01 1.55
CA GLU A 133 9.52 23.61 0.93
C GLU A 133 9.45 22.09 0.72
N PRO A 134 8.31 21.43 1.01
CA PRO A 134 8.11 20.03 0.69
C PRO A 134 7.94 19.82 -0.82
N SER A 135 8.58 18.77 -1.32
CA SER A 135 8.38 18.21 -2.66
C SER A 135 7.46 17.01 -2.54
N VAL A 136 6.29 17.07 -3.19
CA VAL A 136 5.24 16.08 -3.01
C VAL A 136 4.80 15.45 -4.33
N TRP A 137 4.35 14.21 -4.26
CA TRP A 137 3.56 13.60 -5.32
C TRP A 137 2.09 13.87 -5.00
N PHE A 138 1.38 14.49 -5.93
CA PHE A 138 -0.03 14.82 -5.77
C PHE A 138 -0.75 14.52 -7.08
N ASP A 139 -1.77 13.66 -7.05
CA ASP A 139 -2.43 13.10 -8.23
C ASP A 139 -2.92 14.16 -9.23
N LYS A 140 -3.50 15.26 -8.74
CA LYS A 140 -3.97 16.40 -9.56
C LYS A 140 -2.87 16.98 -10.47
N CYS A 141 -1.62 16.97 -10.01
CA CYS A 141 -0.49 17.53 -10.74
C CYS A 141 0.40 16.45 -11.38
N CYS A 142 0.64 15.35 -10.68
CA CYS A 142 1.68 14.38 -11.03
C CYS A 142 1.20 13.29 -11.99
N ILE A 143 -0.12 13.15 -12.19
CA ILE A 143 -0.68 12.29 -13.24
C ILE A 143 -0.73 13.08 -14.55
N ASP A 144 -0.13 12.54 -15.61
CA ASP A 144 -0.30 13.06 -16.96
C ASP A 144 -1.74 12.74 -17.41
N GLN A 145 -2.59 13.75 -17.41
CA GLN A 145 -3.99 13.63 -17.81
C GLN A 145 -4.18 13.16 -19.26
N ARG A 146 -3.11 13.19 -20.08
CA ARG A 146 -3.11 12.65 -21.46
C ARG A 146 -2.80 11.15 -21.50
N ASN A 147 -2.31 10.57 -20.41
CA ASN A 147 -1.93 9.16 -20.31
C ASN A 147 -2.08 8.63 -18.88
N ILE A 148 -3.29 8.76 -18.35
CA ILE A 148 -3.65 8.41 -16.97
C ILE A 148 -3.30 6.95 -16.65
N ASP A 149 -3.63 6.02 -17.55
CA ASP A 149 -3.39 4.58 -17.35
C ASP A 149 -1.91 4.23 -17.15
N ALA A 150 -0.99 4.94 -17.80
CA ALA A 150 0.44 4.70 -17.61
C ALA A 150 0.92 5.12 -16.22
N ASP A 151 0.40 6.21 -15.67
CA ASP A 151 0.75 6.66 -14.31
C ASP A 151 0.06 5.82 -13.24
N LEU A 152 -1.21 5.48 -13.43
CA LEU A 152 -1.94 4.62 -12.51
C LEU A 152 -1.31 3.22 -12.38
N ARG A 153 -0.74 2.67 -13.47
CA ARG A 153 0.07 1.42 -13.41
C ARG A 153 1.32 1.54 -12.54
N CYS A 154 1.88 2.75 -12.43
CA CYS A 154 3.09 3.02 -11.68
C CYS A 154 2.81 3.50 -10.25
N LEU A 155 1.54 3.73 -9.89
CA LEU A 155 1.12 4.31 -8.62
C LEU A 155 1.73 3.62 -7.38
N PRO A 156 1.83 2.28 -7.30
CA PRO A 156 2.49 1.62 -6.17
C PRO A 156 3.96 2.01 -6.06
N ILE A 157 4.65 2.07 -7.19
CA ILE A 157 6.06 2.41 -7.22
C ILE A 157 6.24 3.88 -6.83
N PHE A 158 5.33 4.77 -7.27
CA PHE A 158 5.31 6.17 -6.87
C PHE A 158 5.09 6.33 -5.36
N LEU A 159 4.11 5.63 -4.78
CA LEU A 159 3.87 5.55 -3.34
C LEU A 159 5.13 5.11 -2.59
N SER A 160 5.74 3.99 -3.03
CA SER A 160 6.99 3.50 -2.44
C SER A 160 8.15 4.48 -2.61
N GLY A 161 8.09 5.36 -3.62
CA GLY A 161 9.08 6.38 -3.92
C GLY A 161 8.96 7.64 -3.05
N CYS A 162 7.88 7.79 -2.27
CA CYS A 162 7.67 8.89 -1.34
C CYS A 162 8.09 8.50 0.08
N GLN A 163 8.70 9.43 0.83
CA GLN A 163 9.18 9.17 2.20
C GLN A 163 8.03 9.00 3.20
N ALA A 164 6.90 9.68 2.99
CA ALA A 164 5.71 9.56 3.82
C ALA A 164 4.44 9.46 2.97
N LEU A 165 3.35 9.00 3.59
CA LEU A 165 1.98 9.11 3.05
C LEU A 165 1.20 10.11 3.89
N VAL A 166 0.77 11.22 3.29
CA VAL A 166 -0.06 12.23 3.94
C VAL A 166 -1.49 12.01 3.50
N VAL A 167 -2.35 11.62 4.44
CA VAL A 167 -3.76 11.31 4.17
C VAL A 167 -4.63 12.47 4.63
N LEU A 168 -5.29 13.13 3.67
CA LEU A 168 -6.33 14.13 3.91
C LEU A 168 -7.68 13.43 3.94
N CYS A 169 -8.10 12.98 5.12
CA CYS A 169 -9.27 12.12 5.31
C CYS A 169 -10.52 12.96 5.60
N GLY A 170 -11.29 13.31 4.58
CA GLY A 170 -12.64 13.86 4.73
C GLY A 170 -13.73 12.78 4.65
N ASP A 171 -14.98 13.23 4.60
CA ASP A 171 -16.17 12.36 4.70
C ASP A 171 -16.27 11.33 3.56
N THR A 172 -15.76 11.66 2.38
CA THR A 172 -15.84 10.75 1.23
C THR A 172 -14.60 9.88 1.08
N TYR A 173 -13.50 10.18 1.79
CA TYR A 173 -12.22 9.49 1.62
C TYR A 173 -12.34 7.97 1.80
N LEU A 174 -12.95 7.53 2.90
CA LEU A 174 -13.09 6.10 3.23
C LEU A 174 -14.09 5.35 2.34
N THR A 175 -14.85 6.08 1.52
CA THR A 175 -15.78 5.49 0.56
C THR A 175 -15.14 5.26 -0.81
N ARG A 176 -13.92 5.76 -1.05
CA ARG A 176 -13.26 5.67 -2.36
C ARG A 176 -12.21 4.57 -2.37
N LEU A 177 -12.43 3.55 -3.20
CA LEU A 177 -11.56 2.37 -3.20
C LEU A 177 -10.12 2.71 -3.62
N TRP A 178 -9.91 3.67 -4.53
CA TRP A 178 -8.57 4.14 -4.90
C TRP A 178 -7.78 4.70 -3.69
N CYS A 179 -8.42 5.53 -2.85
CA CYS A 179 -7.80 6.07 -1.64
C CYS A 179 -7.42 4.95 -0.65
N ILE A 180 -8.30 3.96 -0.51
CA ILE A 180 -8.06 2.79 0.34
C ILE A 180 -6.90 1.93 -0.20
N VAL A 181 -6.83 1.73 -1.52
CA VAL A 181 -5.75 0.99 -2.17
C VAL A 181 -4.42 1.71 -2.02
N GLU A 182 -4.38 3.05 -1.98
CA GLU A 182 -3.15 3.80 -1.71
C GLU A 182 -2.59 3.51 -0.31
N ILE A 183 -3.44 3.50 0.72
CA ILE A 183 -3.03 3.12 2.08
C ILE A 183 -2.53 1.67 2.11
N PHE A 184 -3.31 0.75 1.54
CA PHE A 184 -2.95 -0.67 1.44
C PHE A 184 -1.58 -0.85 0.76
N ALA A 185 -1.40 -0.22 -0.38
CA ALA A 185 -0.18 -0.27 -1.17
C ALA A 185 1.00 0.27 -0.36
N PHE A 186 0.85 1.44 0.25
CA PHE A 186 1.90 2.05 1.06
C PHE A 186 2.34 1.14 2.22
N VAL A 187 1.39 0.62 3.00
CA VAL A 187 1.69 -0.30 4.13
C VAL A 187 2.38 -1.56 3.65
N HIS A 188 1.94 -2.16 2.55
CA HIS A 188 2.56 -3.37 2.01
C HIS A 188 3.98 -3.15 1.48
N MET A 189 4.29 -1.92 1.02
CA MET A 189 5.59 -1.61 0.44
C MET A 189 6.60 -1.01 1.43
N ARG A 190 6.15 -0.27 2.45
CA ARG A 190 7.01 0.41 3.42
C ARG A 190 7.03 -0.28 4.80
N ARG A 191 6.05 -1.15 5.10
CA ARG A 191 5.89 -1.93 6.35
C ARG A 191 5.91 -1.12 7.66
N ASP A 192 5.91 0.20 7.59
CA ASP A 192 5.85 1.07 8.76
C ASP A 192 4.66 2.03 8.66
N ILE A 193 3.77 1.92 9.64
CA ILE A 193 2.58 2.75 9.76
C ILE A 193 2.97 4.15 10.28
N GLU A 194 4.15 4.29 10.91
CA GLU A 194 4.64 5.57 11.44
C GLU A 194 4.87 6.63 10.35
N ASP A 195 5.11 6.19 9.11
CA ASP A 195 5.28 7.07 7.95
C ASP A 195 3.94 7.53 7.34
N ILE A 196 2.81 7.10 7.90
CA ILE A 196 1.48 7.56 7.50
C ILE A 196 0.99 8.67 8.43
N GLN A 197 0.76 9.85 7.86
CA GLN A 197 0.33 11.04 8.56
C GLN A 197 -1.12 11.34 8.19
N PHE A 198 -2.06 11.00 9.08
CA PHE A 198 -3.47 11.30 8.89
C PHE A 198 -3.82 12.69 9.38
N THR A 199 -4.57 13.43 8.55
CA THR A 199 -5.27 14.65 8.93
C THR A 199 -6.75 14.46 8.62
N PHE A 200 -7.58 14.35 9.66
CA PHE A 200 -9.03 14.31 9.52
C PHE A 200 -9.57 15.72 9.26
N LEU A 201 -10.31 15.87 8.18
CA LEU A 201 -10.82 17.17 7.73
C LEU A 201 -12.05 17.56 8.55
N GLN A 202 -12.03 18.75 9.15
CA GLN A 202 -13.19 19.31 9.83
C GLN A 202 -14.02 20.11 8.83
N GLN A 203 -15.35 19.95 8.86
CA GLN A 203 -16.22 20.79 8.05
C GLN A 203 -16.19 22.23 8.59
N HIS A 204 -16.10 23.22 7.70
CA HIS A 204 -16.07 24.65 8.06
C HIS A 204 -17.33 25.11 8.84
N GLN A 205 -18.43 24.35 8.81
CA GLN A 205 -19.65 24.64 9.57
C GLN A 205 -19.52 24.39 11.09
N ASP A 206 -18.49 23.68 11.55
CA ASP A 206 -18.28 23.33 12.96
C ASP A 206 -17.33 24.29 13.71
N LEU A 207 -16.89 25.37 13.06
CA LEU A 207 -15.85 26.28 13.56
C LEU A 207 -16.24 27.15 14.78
N GLU A 208 -17.46 27.05 15.32
CA GLU A 208 -17.87 27.81 16.52
C GLU A 208 -17.48 27.15 17.86
N VAL A 209 -16.93 25.93 17.91
CA VAL A 209 -16.49 25.32 19.19
C VAL A 209 -15.05 24.84 19.14
N CYS A 210 -14.17 25.70 19.65
CA CYS A 210 -12.75 25.46 19.88
C CYS A 210 -12.53 24.23 20.78
N SER A 211 -12.05 23.11 20.23
CA SER A 211 -11.20 22.16 20.96
C SER A 211 -10.28 21.39 20.00
N LYS A 212 -8.98 21.40 20.32
CA LYS A 212 -7.88 20.82 19.54
C LYS A 212 -7.82 19.30 19.67
N VAL A 213 -8.88 18.60 19.28
CA VAL A 213 -8.85 17.16 19.10
C VAL A 213 -9.47 16.88 17.74
N SER A 214 -8.63 16.52 16.77
CA SER A 214 -9.08 15.96 15.50
C SER A 214 -9.70 14.60 15.81
N HIS A 215 -10.99 14.58 16.15
CA HIS A 215 -11.72 13.34 16.30
C HIS A 215 -11.77 12.66 14.93
N ALA A 216 -11.46 11.37 14.90
CA ALA A 216 -11.75 10.55 13.73
C ALA A 216 -13.22 10.75 13.32
N PRO A 217 -13.53 10.77 12.01
CA PRO A 217 -14.90 10.78 11.53
C PRO A 217 -15.70 9.69 12.22
N ALA A 218 -16.97 9.99 12.54
CA ALA A 218 -17.89 9.02 13.14
C ALA A 218 -18.02 7.70 12.32
N ASP A 219 -17.57 7.72 11.07
CA ASP A 219 -17.65 6.62 10.11
C ASP A 219 -16.42 5.69 10.11
N VAL A 220 -15.38 5.95 10.93
CA VAL A 220 -14.19 5.07 10.96
C VAL A 220 -14.57 3.65 11.38
N ASP A 221 -15.42 3.49 12.39
CA ASP A 221 -15.86 2.17 12.86
C ASP A 221 -16.80 1.43 11.88
N SER A 222 -17.34 2.12 10.88
CA SER A 222 -18.25 1.59 9.86
C SER A 222 -17.59 1.40 8.48
N PHE A 223 -16.27 1.57 8.40
CA PHE A 223 -15.51 1.30 7.17
C PHE A 223 -15.74 -0.14 6.67
N ASP A 224 -16.03 -0.26 5.38
CA ASP A 224 -16.15 -1.53 4.68
C ASP A 224 -15.72 -1.38 3.21
N ALA A 225 -14.68 -2.12 2.83
CA ALA A 225 -14.14 -2.14 1.47
C ALA A 225 -15.17 -2.57 0.41
N ASN A 226 -16.18 -3.39 0.75
CA ASN A 226 -17.24 -3.78 -0.19
C ASN A 226 -18.12 -2.59 -0.60
N ARG A 227 -18.27 -1.62 0.31
CA ARG A 227 -19.09 -0.42 0.11
C ARG A 227 -18.34 0.69 -0.62
N CYS A 228 -17.03 0.52 -0.82
CA CYS A 228 -16.23 1.49 -1.55
C CYS A 228 -16.62 1.55 -3.03
N VAL A 229 -16.47 2.74 -3.61
CA VAL A 229 -16.82 3.05 -5.00
C VAL A 229 -15.58 3.37 -5.83
N CYS A 230 -15.65 3.04 -7.12
CA CYS A 230 -14.75 3.50 -8.18
C CYS A 230 -15.57 4.14 -9.29
N SER A 231 -14.94 5.02 -10.06
CA SER A 231 -15.51 5.53 -11.32
C SER A 231 -15.61 4.44 -12.40
N ASN A 232 -14.75 3.41 -12.32
CA ASN A 232 -14.71 2.28 -13.24
C ASN A 232 -14.95 0.98 -12.47
N GLU A 233 -16.03 0.27 -12.82
CA GLU A 233 -16.41 -0.98 -12.16
C GLU A 233 -15.41 -2.12 -12.43
N ALA A 234 -14.82 -2.17 -13.62
CA ALA A 234 -13.79 -3.17 -13.92
C ALA A 234 -12.53 -2.98 -13.06
N ASP A 235 -12.16 -1.73 -12.79
CA ASP A 235 -11.05 -1.42 -11.89
C ASP A 235 -11.40 -1.75 -10.44
N LYS A 236 -12.65 -1.53 -10.02
CA LYS A 236 -13.14 -1.95 -8.70
C LYS A 236 -13.03 -3.46 -8.52
N GLU A 237 -13.54 -4.25 -9.46
CA GLU A 237 -13.45 -5.71 -9.38
C GLU A 237 -12.00 -6.19 -9.29
N ARG A 238 -11.10 -5.62 -10.09
CA ARG A 238 -9.66 -5.95 -10.05
C ARG A 238 -9.03 -5.60 -8.69
N MET A 239 -9.31 -4.42 -8.15
CA MET A 239 -8.81 -4.01 -6.83
C MET A 239 -9.27 -4.93 -5.73
N LEU A 240 -10.57 -5.23 -5.68
CA LEU A 240 -11.13 -6.11 -4.66
C LEU A 240 -10.54 -7.52 -4.77
N ASN A 241 -10.30 -8.03 -5.99
CA ASN A 241 -9.66 -9.33 -6.18
C ASN A 241 -8.20 -9.36 -5.71
N ILE A 242 -7.45 -8.28 -5.88
CA ILE A 242 -6.07 -8.18 -5.37
C ILE A 242 -6.06 -8.12 -3.85
N ILE A 243 -6.99 -7.35 -3.26
CA ILE A 243 -7.15 -7.29 -1.80
C ILE A 243 -7.48 -8.69 -1.26
N ARG A 244 -8.46 -9.39 -1.85
CA ARG A 244 -8.79 -10.78 -1.49
C ARG A 244 -7.61 -11.73 -1.65
N ALA A 245 -6.83 -11.60 -2.72
CA ALA A 245 -5.64 -12.42 -2.91
C ALA A 245 -4.56 -12.17 -1.84
N ALA A 246 -4.47 -10.94 -1.32
CA ALA A 246 -3.51 -10.56 -0.28
C ALA A 246 -3.97 -10.95 1.15
N TYR A 247 -5.28 -10.87 1.43
CA TYR A 247 -5.85 -11.06 2.77
C TYR A 247 -6.68 -12.35 2.93
N GLY A 248 -6.86 -13.13 1.86
CA GLY A 248 -7.79 -14.25 1.78
C GLY A 248 -9.22 -13.81 1.47
N ASP A 249 -9.72 -12.83 2.21
CA ASP A 249 -11.03 -12.22 2.02
C ASP A 249 -11.02 -10.70 2.30
N LEU A 250 -12.19 -10.06 2.19
CA LEU A 250 -12.33 -8.63 2.49
C LEU A 250 -12.54 -8.33 3.97
N ASP A 251 -12.92 -9.32 4.78
CA ASP A 251 -13.15 -9.13 6.21
C ASP A 251 -11.81 -8.95 6.93
N GLY A 252 -10.81 -9.78 6.62
CA GLY A 252 -9.44 -9.62 7.09
C GLY A 252 -8.83 -8.29 6.67
N PHE A 253 -9.12 -7.85 5.45
CA PHE A 253 -8.70 -6.52 4.98
C PHE A 253 -9.36 -5.38 5.77
N ASN A 254 -10.68 -5.45 5.99
CA ASN A 254 -11.42 -4.47 6.77
C ASN A 254 -10.86 -4.36 8.20
N VAL A 255 -10.57 -5.49 8.85
CA VAL A 255 -9.94 -5.51 10.19
C VAL A 255 -8.57 -4.81 10.18
N ALA A 256 -7.72 -5.10 9.19
CA ALA A 256 -6.41 -4.47 9.07
C ALA A 256 -6.51 -2.95 8.85
N MET A 257 -7.38 -2.52 7.94
CA MET A 257 -7.62 -1.10 7.66
C MET A 257 -8.18 -0.36 8.88
N LEU A 258 -9.15 -0.94 9.58
CA LEU A 258 -9.67 -0.39 10.84
C LEU A 258 -8.57 -0.24 11.90
N GLY A 259 -7.65 -1.21 11.99
CA GLY A 259 -6.48 -1.12 12.85
C GLY A 259 -5.60 0.10 12.53
N ILE A 260 -5.29 0.31 11.25
CA ILE A 260 -4.51 1.47 10.77
C ILE A 260 -5.23 2.78 11.12
N LEU A 261 -6.52 2.89 10.80
CA LEU A 261 -7.31 4.10 11.05
C LEU A 261 -7.42 4.42 12.55
N LYS A 262 -7.57 3.40 13.41
CA LYS A 262 -7.64 3.58 14.87
C LYS A 262 -6.31 4.02 15.46
N CYS A 263 -5.20 3.44 15.01
CA CYS A 263 -3.86 3.89 15.43
C CYS A 263 -3.62 5.35 15.02
N ALA A 264 -3.98 5.70 13.79
CA ALA A 264 -3.90 7.07 13.30
C ALA A 264 -4.76 8.06 14.10
N ALA A 265 -6.00 7.66 14.44
CA ALA A 265 -6.94 8.48 15.21
C ALA A 265 -6.53 8.71 16.67
N THR A 266 -5.87 7.73 17.28
CA THR A 266 -5.49 7.77 18.70
C THR A 266 -4.06 8.27 18.93
N GLY A 267 -3.24 8.33 17.87
CA GLY A 267 -1.82 8.64 17.97
C GLY A 267 -1.01 7.58 18.72
N VAL A 268 -1.58 6.39 18.94
CA VAL A 268 -0.94 5.27 19.62
C VAL A 268 -0.39 4.32 18.56
N GLY A 269 0.92 4.10 18.58
CA GLY A 269 1.62 3.24 17.62
C GLY A 269 1.03 1.83 17.53
N PHE A 270 1.01 1.28 16.33
CA PHE A 270 0.50 -0.07 16.05
C PHE A 270 1.46 -1.10 16.64
N SER A 271 1.05 -1.82 17.69
CA SER A 271 1.82 -2.95 18.18
C SER A 271 1.60 -4.15 17.26
N GLU A 272 2.58 -4.45 16.40
CA GLU A 272 2.70 -5.72 15.66
C GLU A 272 2.77 -6.89 16.65
N GLN A 273 1.62 -7.35 17.15
CA GLN A 273 1.53 -8.58 17.93
C GLN A 273 0.10 -9.16 17.91
N SER A 274 -0.45 -9.35 16.70
CA SER A 274 -1.41 -10.41 16.38
C SER A 274 -1.63 -10.46 14.87
N ASP A 275 -1.47 -11.65 14.30
CA ASP A 275 -2.19 -12.12 13.10
C ASP A 275 -1.83 -11.61 11.68
N MET A 276 -0.59 -11.18 11.42
CA MET A 276 -0.13 -11.01 10.02
C MET A 276 0.56 -12.25 9.42
N SER A 277 0.82 -13.29 10.22
CA SER A 277 1.48 -14.53 9.79
C SER A 277 0.54 -15.74 9.61
N SER A 278 -0.72 -15.65 10.03
CA SER A 278 -1.67 -16.77 9.97
C SER A 278 -2.41 -16.88 8.62
N ALA A 279 -2.45 -15.81 7.82
CA ALA A 279 -3.08 -15.81 6.50
C ALA A 279 -2.27 -16.51 5.40
N LEU A 280 -1.02 -16.92 5.68
CA LEU A 280 -0.11 -17.54 4.72
C LEU A 280 0.48 -18.84 5.28
N GLY A 281 -0.31 -19.92 5.30
CA GLY A 281 0.25 -21.27 5.38
C GLY A 281 -0.63 -22.33 6.03
N SER A 282 -1.43 -23.02 5.23
CA SER A 282 -1.54 -24.48 5.30
C SER A 282 -2.01 -25.04 3.95
N ASP A 283 -1.08 -25.17 3.01
CA ASP A 283 -1.22 -26.19 1.97
C ASP A 283 -1.12 -27.55 2.68
N SER A 284 -2.27 -28.17 2.94
CA SER A 284 -2.31 -29.59 3.28
C SER A 284 -2.10 -30.38 2.00
N ASP A 285 -0.86 -30.85 1.82
CA ASP A 285 -0.47 -31.88 0.86
C ASP A 285 -1.39 -33.12 1.00
N PRO A 286 -2.05 -33.58 -0.07
CA PRO A 286 -2.86 -34.79 -0.03
C PRO A 286 -1.97 -36.03 -0.12
N HIS A 287 -2.03 -36.86 0.92
CA HIS A 287 -1.85 -38.31 0.92
C HIS A 287 -0.85 -38.94 -0.07
N ASN A 288 0.33 -39.32 0.45
CA ASN A 288 1.15 -40.39 -0.12
C ASN A 288 0.85 -41.70 0.66
N PRO A 289 0.43 -42.79 -0.01
CA PRO A 289 0.00 -44.01 0.67
C PRO A 289 1.20 -44.82 1.18
N SER A 290 1.10 -45.25 2.44
CA SER A 290 2.04 -46.16 3.09
C SER A 290 1.90 -47.58 2.54
N ALA A 291 3.03 -48.13 2.10
CA ALA A 291 3.24 -49.56 1.99
C ALA A 291 3.32 -50.16 3.40
N ASP A 292 2.56 -51.22 3.66
CA ASP A 292 2.96 -52.39 4.46
C ASP A 292 1.90 -53.50 4.27
N GLU A 293 2.28 -54.54 3.51
CA GLU A 293 1.78 -55.92 3.63
C GLU A 293 2.16 -56.49 5.03
N PRO A 294 1.78 -57.73 5.48
CA PRO A 294 1.10 -58.84 4.79
C PRO A 294 0.01 -59.59 5.61
N ASN A 295 -0.86 -60.36 4.94
CA ASN A 295 -1.01 -61.83 5.10
C ASN A 295 -2.29 -62.38 4.46
N ARG A 296 -2.09 -63.40 3.64
CA ARG A 296 -2.79 -64.71 3.59
C ARG A 296 -4.21 -64.78 4.16
N ASP A 297 -5.16 -65.16 3.31
CA ASP A 297 -5.79 -66.47 3.50
C ASP A 297 -6.41 -67.01 2.20
N ASP A 298 -6.38 -68.33 2.12
CA ASP A 298 -6.81 -69.21 1.03
C ASP A 298 -8.31 -69.15 0.75
N SER A 299 -8.71 -69.35 -0.51
CA SER A 299 -9.66 -70.39 -0.94
C SER A 299 -10.12 -70.15 -2.38
N ASP A 300 -9.63 -71.03 -3.26
CA ASP A 300 -10.36 -71.89 -4.21
C ASP A 300 -11.65 -71.42 -4.90
N ASP A 301 -11.80 -72.04 -6.09
CA ASP A 301 -13.00 -72.21 -6.92
C ASP A 301 -13.38 -71.03 -7.84
N ASP A 302 -13.77 -71.20 -9.09
CA ASP A 302 -13.68 -72.25 -10.11
C ASP A 302 -14.42 -71.63 -11.34
N LEU A 303 -14.14 -72.13 -12.55
CA LEU A 303 -15.04 -72.11 -13.74
C LEU A 303 -15.17 -70.84 -14.62
N ASP A 304 -14.62 -70.98 -15.84
CA ASP A 304 -15.30 -70.94 -17.15
C ASP A 304 -16.45 -69.94 -17.39
N ASN A 305 -16.26 -69.01 -18.34
CA ASN A 305 -16.76 -69.11 -19.72
C ASN A 305 -16.87 -67.74 -20.43
N ALA A 306 -16.49 -67.77 -21.71
CA ALA A 306 -17.03 -67.02 -22.86
C ALA A 306 -17.03 -65.48 -22.86
#